data_AF-A0A371I9V0-F1
#
_entry.id   AF-A0A371I9V0-F1
#
_cell.length_a   1.000
_cell.length_b   1.000
_cell.length_c   1.000
_cell.angle_alpha   90.00
_cell.angle_beta   90.00
_cell.angle_gamma   90.00
#
_symmetry.space_group_name_H-M   'P 1'
#
loop_
_entity.id
_entity.type
_entity.pdbx_description
1 polymer ?
#
loop_
_entity_poly.entity_id
_entity_poly.type
_entity_poly.pdbx_seq_one_letter_code
_entity_poly.pdbx_strand_id
1 'polypeptide(L)'
;MTRWSGEHHYEVKHINMARDTFVVHLSMKECSCRKWMKEAYEIVYHPIIYLVNDQHLWTTIEYPDVLPPPIKRMLGRPKKRRNKEPRELQRDETKMKRTGFITQFSRCKQHGHNKITCKIPPPPL
;
A
#
# COMPACT_ATOMS: atom_id res chain seq x y z
N MET A 1 28.60 20.43 19.83
CA MET A 1 29.24 19.99 21.10
C MET A 1 28.41 18.85 21.67
N THR A 2 28.69 17.61 21.27
CA THR A 2 28.05 16.42 21.84
C THR A 2 28.94 15.90 22.96
N ARG A 3 28.38 15.88 24.18
CA ARG A 3 29.07 15.54 25.42
C ARG A 3 29.17 14.02 25.52
N TRP A 4 30.39 13.53 25.36
CA TRP A 4 30.77 12.11 25.40
C TRP A 4 30.69 11.58 26.84
N SER A 5 30.06 10.41 27.03
CA SER A 5 30.25 9.58 28.23
C SER A 5 30.07 8.12 27.84
N GLY A 6 31.18 7.41 27.65
CA GLY A 6 31.22 5.96 27.51
C GLY A 6 31.10 5.43 26.08
N GLU A 7 32.06 4.57 25.73
CA GLU A 7 32.41 3.95 24.43
C GLU A 7 31.28 3.36 23.55
N HIS A 8 30.04 3.32 24.04
CA HIS A 8 28.92 2.64 23.38
C HIS A 8 27.62 3.46 23.25
N HIS A 9 27.62 4.75 23.65
CA HIS A 9 26.45 5.62 23.58
C HIS A 9 26.54 6.61 22.42
N TYR A 10 25.52 6.64 21.55
CA TYR A 10 25.48 7.50 20.38
C TYR A 10 24.18 8.30 20.33
N GLU A 11 24.29 9.62 20.14
CA GLU A 11 23.14 10.49 19.89
C GLU A 11 22.85 10.56 18.38
N VAL A 12 21.65 10.12 17.98
CA VAL A 12 21.18 10.07 16.59
C VAL A 12 20.04 11.07 16.42
N LYS A 13 20.10 11.94 15.40
CA LYS A 13 19.05 12.92 15.11
C LYS A 13 18.27 12.52 13.86
N HIS A 14 16.95 12.58 13.91
CA HIS A 14 16.13 12.33 12.73
C HIS A 14 16.21 13.51 11.74
N ILE A 15 16.34 13.21 10.44
CA ILE A 15 16.59 14.22 9.39
C ILE A 15 15.41 15.17 9.14
N ASN A 16 14.18 14.76 9.47
CA ASN A 16 12.95 15.46 9.05
C ASN A 16 12.01 15.90 10.19
N MET A 17 12.41 15.81 11.47
CA MET A 17 11.55 16.28 12.59
C MET A 17 12.33 17.14 13.59
N ALA A 18 11.68 18.23 13.97
CA ALA A 18 12.26 19.45 14.51
C ALA A 18 12.84 19.39 15.94
N ARG A 19 13.32 18.22 16.43
CA ARG A 19 14.19 18.03 17.63
C ARG A 19 14.24 16.60 18.19
N ASP A 20 13.80 15.58 17.46
CA ASP A 20 13.88 14.23 18.01
C ASP A 20 15.32 13.71 17.96
N THR A 21 15.98 13.75 19.13
CA THR A 21 17.28 13.13 19.37
C THR A 21 17.06 11.81 20.10
N PHE A 22 17.70 10.76 19.61
CA PHE A 22 17.62 9.42 20.16
C PHE A 22 18.99 9.01 20.68
N VAL A 23 19.02 8.27 21.78
CA VAL A 23 20.24 7.69 22.31
C VAL A 23 20.23 6.20 21.99
N VAL A 24 21.28 5.74 21.32
CA VAL A 24 21.49 4.33 20.95
C VAL A 24 22.65 3.77 21.75
N HIS A 25 22.42 2.66 22.43
CA HIS A 25 23.43 1.89 23.15
C HIS A 25 23.76 0.62 22.37
N LEU A 26 24.89 0.59 21.67
CA LEU A 26 25.17 -0.49 20.71
C LEU A 26 25.40 -1.86 21.37
N SER A 27 26.10 -1.92 22.51
CA SER A 27 26.36 -3.20 23.19
C SER A 27 25.11 -3.81 23.84
N MET A 28 24.21 -2.99 24.39
CA MET A 28 22.92 -3.41 24.94
C MET A 28 21.86 -3.60 23.85
N LYS A 29 22.12 -3.15 22.61
CA LYS A 29 21.17 -3.14 21.48
C LYS A 29 19.88 -2.39 21.82
N GLU A 30 20.01 -1.30 22.55
CA GLU A 30 18.90 -0.47 23.01
C GLU A 30 18.86 0.88 22.29
N CYS A 31 17.65 1.38 22.03
CA CYS A 31 17.41 2.70 21.46
C CYS A 31 16.33 3.40 22.27
N SER A 32 16.55 4.66 22.68
CA SER A 32 15.53 5.46 23.38
C SER A 32 14.25 5.65 22.56
N CYS A 33 14.33 5.48 21.24
CA CYS A 33 13.20 5.47 20.32
C CYS A 33 12.24 4.28 20.54
N ARG A 34 12.62 3.25 21.30
CA ARG A 34 11.87 2.01 21.59
C ARG A 34 11.44 1.19 20.36
N LYS A 35 11.69 1.69 19.15
CA LYS A 35 11.25 1.12 17.87
C LYS A 35 11.86 -0.24 17.56
N TRP A 36 13.07 -0.49 18.06
CA TRP A 36 13.88 -1.67 17.76
C TRP A 36 14.04 -2.61 18.97
N MET A 37 13.25 -2.43 20.04
CA MET A 37 13.33 -3.31 21.20
C MET A 37 12.83 -4.70 20.83
N LYS A 38 13.73 -5.69 20.90
CA LYS A 38 13.42 -7.09 20.58
C LYS A 38 12.29 -7.62 21.46
N GLU A 39 12.27 -7.25 22.73
CA GLU A 39 11.23 -7.62 23.71
C GLU A 39 9.84 -7.19 23.26
N ALA A 40 9.69 -5.98 22.71
CA ALA A 40 8.42 -5.49 22.20
C ALA A 40 7.93 -6.32 20.99
N TYR A 41 8.86 -6.73 20.11
CA TYR A 41 8.54 -7.61 19.00
C TYR A 41 8.10 -8.98 19.50
N GLU A 42 8.85 -9.55 20.45
CA GLU A 42 8.52 -10.82 21.06
C GLU A 42 7.12 -10.79 21.69
N ILE A 43 6.78 -9.77 22.48
CA ILE A 43 5.43 -9.62 23.08
C ILE A 43 4.33 -9.56 22.02
N VAL A 44 4.53 -8.81 20.92
CA VAL A 44 3.52 -8.66 19.86
C VAL A 44 3.25 -9.98 19.13
N TYR A 45 4.29 -10.79 18.91
CA TYR A 45 4.22 -12.03 18.14
C TYR A 45 4.21 -13.30 19.02
N HIS A 46 4.30 -13.15 20.34
CA HIS A 46 4.24 -14.25 21.30
C HIS A 46 2.88 -14.99 21.29
N PRO A 47 1.72 -14.30 21.18
CA PRO A 47 0.44 -15.00 21.13
C PRO A 47 0.35 -15.89 19.89
N ILE A 48 0.04 -17.17 20.10
CA ILE A 48 -0.21 -18.11 19.01
C ILE A 48 -1.58 -17.80 18.41
N ILE A 49 -1.63 -17.59 17.10
CA ILE A 49 -2.90 -17.53 16.36
C ILE A 49 -3.40 -18.96 16.22
N TYR A 50 -4.38 -19.34 17.03
CA TYR A 50 -5.05 -20.63 16.89
C TYR A 50 -5.85 -20.69 15.59
N LEU A 51 -5.83 -21.86 14.96
CA LEU A 51 -6.71 -22.12 13.83
C LEU A 51 -8.16 -22.04 14.30
N VAL A 52 -8.99 -21.38 13.51
CA VAL A 52 -10.43 -21.36 13.74
C VAL A 52 -10.99 -22.63 13.14
N ASN A 53 -11.86 -23.32 13.89
CA ASN A 53 -12.59 -24.49 13.41
C ASN A 53 -13.40 -24.14 12.16
N ASP A 54 -13.72 -25.15 11.34
CA ASP A 54 -14.58 -24.95 10.17
C ASP A 54 -15.97 -24.42 10.55
N GLN A 55 -16.59 -23.70 9.62
CA GLN A 55 -17.89 -23.05 9.81
C GLN A 55 -18.99 -24.02 10.29
N HIS A 56 -18.93 -25.30 9.92
CA HIS A 56 -19.91 -26.30 10.33
C HIS A 56 -19.85 -26.65 11.83
N LEU A 57 -18.75 -26.34 12.52
CA LEU A 57 -18.56 -26.56 13.96
C LEU A 57 -18.94 -25.33 14.80
N TRP A 58 -19.30 -24.21 14.17
CA TRP A 58 -19.66 -22.99 14.88
C TRP A 58 -21.06 -23.12 15.48
N THR A 59 -21.22 -22.69 16.73
CA THR A 59 -22.54 -22.63 17.39
C THR A 59 -23.43 -21.65 16.64
N THR A 60 -24.60 -22.13 16.22
CA THR A 60 -25.66 -21.27 15.70
C THR A 60 -26.21 -20.42 16.84
N ILE A 61 -26.25 -19.11 16.63
CA ILE A 61 -26.77 -18.13 17.59
C ILE A 61 -28.09 -17.56 17.07
N GLU A 62 -29.02 -17.22 17.97
CA GLU A 62 -30.35 -16.67 17.62
C GLU A 62 -30.31 -15.17 17.22
N TYR A 63 -29.12 -14.56 17.27
CA TYR A 63 -28.96 -13.15 16.92
C TYR A 63 -29.06 -12.94 15.41
N PRO A 64 -29.60 -11.78 14.96
CA PRO A 64 -29.64 -11.45 13.56
C PRO A 64 -28.23 -11.29 12.99
N ASP A 65 -28.09 -11.59 11.69
CA ASP A 65 -26.82 -11.42 10.98
C ASP A 65 -26.32 -9.97 11.05
N VAL A 66 -25.02 -9.82 11.33
CA VAL A 66 -24.36 -8.52 11.32
C VAL A 66 -24.31 -8.02 9.88
N LEU A 67 -25.04 -6.94 9.60
CA LEU A 67 -24.99 -6.30 8.29
C LEU A 67 -23.62 -5.67 8.04
N PRO A 68 -23.10 -5.73 6.80
CA PRO A 68 -21.85 -5.06 6.47
C PRO A 68 -21.99 -3.55 6.70
N PRO A 69 -20.90 -2.86 7.08
CA PRO A 69 -20.93 -1.42 7.21
C PRO A 69 -21.30 -0.78 5.86
N PRO A 70 -22.11 0.29 5.85
CA PRO A 70 -22.52 0.94 4.62
C PRO A 70 -21.29 1.48 3.88
N ILE A 71 -21.14 1.09 2.62
CA ILE A 71 -20.03 1.52 1.77
C ILE A 71 -20.15 3.02 1.51
N LYS A 72 -19.22 3.80 2.04
CA LYS A 72 -19.10 5.24 1.74
C LYS A 72 -18.13 5.44 0.58
N ARG A 73 -18.57 6.15 -0.46
CA ARG A 73 -17.67 6.62 -1.52
C ARG A 73 -16.75 7.67 -0.92
N MET A 74 -15.47 7.34 -0.78
CA MET A 74 -14.48 8.34 -0.38
C MET A 74 -14.37 9.42 -1.46
N LEU A 75 -14.12 10.66 -1.03
CA LEU A 75 -13.69 11.70 -1.95
C LEU A 75 -12.42 11.18 -2.62
N GLY A 76 -12.51 10.93 -3.92
CA GLY A 76 -11.38 10.43 -4.70
C GLY A 76 -10.18 11.36 -4.60
N ARG A 77 -9.03 10.87 -5.04
CA ARG A 77 -7.80 11.68 -5.10
C ARG A 77 -8.09 13.04 -5.75
N PRO A 78 -7.72 14.17 -5.11
CA PRO A 78 -7.85 15.48 -5.73
C PRO A 78 -7.19 15.51 -7.10
N LYS A 79 -7.85 16.13 -8.07
CA LYS A 79 -7.35 16.19 -9.44
C LYS A 79 -6.01 16.95 -9.45
N LYS A 80 -4.95 16.34 -9.98
CA LYS A 80 -3.62 16.98 -10.07
C LYS A 80 -3.63 18.27 -10.91
N ARG A 81 -4.55 18.39 -11.86
CA ARG A 81 -4.70 19.58 -12.71
C ARG A 81 -6.12 20.12 -12.58
N ARG A 82 -6.25 21.44 -12.43
CA ARG A 82 -7.55 22.14 -12.45
C ARG A 82 -8.27 21.88 -13.79
N ASN A 83 -9.60 22.00 -13.80
CA ASN A 83 -10.35 22.20 -15.04
C ASN A 83 -9.96 23.57 -15.63
N LYS A 84 -9.77 23.62 -16.94
CA LYS A 84 -9.44 24.84 -17.67
C LYS A 84 -10.71 25.39 -18.31
N GLU A 85 -10.91 26.69 -18.25
CA GLU A 85 -12.03 27.35 -18.91
C GLU A 85 -11.90 27.27 -20.44
N PRO A 86 -12.99 27.34 -21.22
CA PRO A 86 -12.95 27.26 -22.69
C PRO A 86 -12.02 28.30 -23.35
N ARG A 87 -11.81 29.44 -22.68
CA ARG A 87 -10.93 30.54 -23.11
C ARG A 87 -9.46 30.32 -22.78
N GLU A 88 -9.15 29.38 -21.88
CA GLU A 88 -7.77 28.96 -21.63
C GLU A 88 -7.31 28.11 -22.83
N LEU A 89 -6.75 28.77 -23.85
CA LEU A 89 -6.14 28.10 -25.01
C LEU A 89 -5.17 27.00 -24.52
N GLN A 90 -5.46 25.75 -24.87
CA GLN A 90 -4.43 24.71 -24.91
C GLN A 90 -4.69 23.73 -26.03
N ARG A 91 -3.99 23.97 -27.15
CA ARG A 91 -3.51 22.91 -28.03
C ARG A 91 -2.39 23.48 -28.90
N ASP A 92 -1.15 23.07 -28.63
CA ASP A 92 -0.09 23.13 -29.64
C ASP A 92 -0.49 22.15 -30.75
N GLU A 93 -0.91 22.65 -31.90
CA GLU A 93 -1.24 21.82 -33.08
C GLU A 93 -0.04 21.02 -33.60
N THR A 94 1.17 21.47 -33.25
CA THR A 94 2.45 20.85 -33.64
C THR A 94 2.71 19.50 -32.94
N LYS A 95 2.00 19.17 -31.85
CA LYS A 95 2.25 17.95 -31.09
C LYS A 95 1.35 16.82 -31.58
N MET A 96 1.97 15.84 -32.24
CA MET A 96 1.32 14.61 -32.69
C MET A 96 0.57 13.94 -31.51
N LYS A 97 -0.72 13.66 -31.72
CA LYS A 97 -1.52 12.90 -30.75
C LYS A 97 -0.98 11.46 -30.75
N ARG A 98 -0.81 10.86 -29.57
CA ARG A 98 -0.64 9.40 -29.46
C ARG A 98 -1.97 8.73 -29.83
N THR A 99 -2.25 8.64 -31.12
CA THR A 99 -3.27 7.74 -31.63
C THR A 99 -2.67 6.35 -31.55
N GLY A 100 -3.27 5.52 -30.68
CA GLY A 100 -2.66 4.30 -30.16
C GLY A 100 -2.39 3.25 -31.22
N PHE A 101 -1.25 2.58 -31.08
CA PHE A 101 -1.01 1.29 -31.71
C PHE A 101 -2.13 0.34 -31.31
N ILE A 102 -2.89 -0.14 -32.28
CA ILE A 102 -3.87 -1.19 -32.05
C ILE A 102 -3.07 -2.43 -31.64
N THR A 103 -3.18 -2.83 -30.39
CA THR A 103 -2.41 -3.96 -29.86
C THR A 103 -2.93 -5.27 -30.46
N GLN A 104 -1.99 -6.11 -30.88
CA GLN A 104 -2.27 -7.47 -31.32
C GLN A 104 -2.55 -8.34 -30.08
N PHE A 105 -3.65 -9.09 -30.09
CA PHE A 105 -3.88 -10.08 -29.03
C PHE A 105 -3.02 -11.32 -29.31
N SER A 106 -2.10 -11.64 -28.39
CA SER A 106 -1.06 -12.68 -28.55
C SER A 106 -1.59 -14.04 -28.97
N ARG A 107 -2.79 -14.40 -28.51
CA ARG A 107 -3.37 -15.74 -28.69
C ARG A 107 -3.89 -16.01 -30.10
N CYS A 108 -4.55 -15.04 -30.72
CA CYS A 108 -5.10 -15.18 -32.07
C CYS A 108 -4.32 -14.37 -33.11
N LYS A 109 -3.36 -13.55 -32.67
CA LYS A 109 -2.55 -12.65 -33.50
C LYS A 109 -3.37 -11.64 -34.32
N GLN A 110 -4.64 -11.42 -33.98
CA GLN A 110 -5.48 -10.40 -34.59
C GLN A 110 -5.49 -9.12 -33.74
N HIS A 111 -5.75 -7.99 -34.39
CA HIS A 111 -5.74 -6.66 -33.78
C HIS A 111 -7.16 -6.26 -33.33
N GLY A 112 -7.26 -5.22 -32.51
CA GLY A 112 -8.52 -4.50 -32.27
C GLY A 112 -9.50 -5.18 -31.31
N HIS A 113 -9.06 -6.21 -30.59
CA HIS A 113 -9.89 -6.93 -29.63
C HIS A 113 -8.99 -7.51 -28.51
N ASN A 114 -9.57 -7.90 -27.38
CA ASN A 114 -8.85 -8.46 -26.23
C ASN A 114 -9.29 -9.90 -25.93
N LYS A 115 -8.76 -10.50 -24.86
CA LYS A 115 -9.11 -11.88 -24.43
C LYS A 115 -10.62 -12.09 -24.27
N ILE A 116 -11.34 -11.06 -23.80
CA ILE A 116 -12.78 -11.11 -23.51
C ILE A 116 -13.60 -11.09 -24.80
N THR A 117 -13.19 -10.27 -25.77
CA THR A 117 -13.89 -10.13 -27.06
C THR A 117 -13.33 -11.03 -28.16
N CYS A 118 -12.40 -11.94 -27.84
CA CYS A 118 -11.80 -12.84 -28.80
C CYS A 118 -12.76 -13.98 -29.15
N LYS A 119 -13.02 -14.18 -30.44
CA LYS A 119 -13.93 -15.24 -30.93
C LYS A 119 -13.33 -16.64 -30.89
N ILE A 120 -12.02 -16.77 -30.62
CA ILE A 120 -11.35 -18.07 -30.59
C ILE A 120 -11.49 -18.71 -29.20
N PRO A 121 -12.18 -19.86 -29.08
CA PRO A 121 -12.42 -20.53 -27.79
C PRO A 121 -11.08 -20.93 -27.14
N PRO A 122 -10.92 -20.82 -25.80
CA PRO A 122 -9.70 -21.22 -25.07
C PRO A 122 -9.24 -22.64 -25.42
N PRO A 123 -7.91 -22.93 -25.49
CA PRO A 123 -7.48 -24.32 -25.56
C PRO A 123 -7.96 -25.06 -24.31
N PRO A 124 -8.22 -26.38 -24.40
CA PRO A 124 -8.52 -27.20 -23.24
C PRO A 124 -7.37 -27.13 -22.23
N LEU A 125 -7.73 -27.22 -20.94
CA LEU A 125 -6.79 -27.29 -19.81
C LEU A 125 -6.07 -28.63 -19.79
#